data_AF-A0AAD7D083-F1
#
_entry.id   AF-A0AAD7D083-F1
#
_cell.length_a   1.000
_cell.length_b   1.000
_cell.length_c   1.000
_cell.angle_alpha   90.00
_cell.angle_beta   90.00
_cell.angle_gamma   90.00
#
_symmetry.space_group_name_H-M   'P 1'
#
loop_
_entity.id
_entity.type
_entity.pdbx_description
1 polymer ?
#
loop_
_entity_poly.entity_id
_entity_poly.type
_entity_poly.pdbx_seq_one_letter_code
_entity_poly.pdbx_strand_id
1 'polypeptide(L)'
;MNYIYSFIYHFVNTANTPPPFDIPKIHFFHAAIAVVNQQVVGPAAKATANICRTYLVEELINEEQDGFHKFINNGSAVPVILSATDKSLPALGEFLPFTQHVQYYKTGGLVYISDLQGSPNALTDPQIMTTP
;
A
#
# COMPACT_ATOMS: atom_id res chain seq x y z
N MET A 1 2.26 4.64 5.42
CA MET A 1 3.38 3.97 6.14
C MET A 1 4.01 4.80 7.28
N ASN A 2 3.52 6.01 7.59
CA ASN A 2 4.13 6.93 8.58
C ASN A 2 4.43 6.29 9.94
N TYR A 3 3.51 5.45 10.45
CA TYR A 3 3.71 4.74 11.71
C TYR A 3 4.98 3.88 11.74
N ILE A 4 5.27 3.17 10.65
CA ILE A 4 6.48 2.34 10.52
C ILE A 4 7.73 3.21 10.54
N TYR A 5 7.74 4.32 9.80
CA TYR A 5 8.87 5.23 9.80
C TYR A 5 9.10 5.86 11.16
N SER A 6 8.04 6.27 11.86
CA SER A 6 8.15 6.74 13.25
C SER A 6 8.74 5.67 14.17
N PHE A 7 8.33 4.41 14.02
CA PHE A 7 8.90 3.28 14.76
C PHE A 7 10.39 3.10 14.47
N ILE A 8 10.81 3.10 13.20
CA ILE A 8 12.23 2.97 12.80
C ILE A 8 13.04 4.15 13.34
N TYR A 9 12.59 5.38 13.11
CA TYR A 9 13.32 6.58 13.50
C TYR A 9 13.46 6.73 15.01
N HIS A 10 12.54 6.17 15.80
CA HIS A 10 12.73 6.08 17.24
C HIS A 10 14.04 5.34 17.60
N PHE A 11 14.34 4.21 16.96
CA PHE A 11 15.57 3.47 17.20
C PHE A 11 16.79 4.13 16.56
N VAL A 12 16.67 4.59 15.31
CA VAL A 12 17.77 5.26 14.58
C VAL A 12 18.28 6.47 15.34
N ASN A 13 17.38 7.29 15.89
CA ASN A 13 17.76 8.51 16.63
C ASN A 13 18.43 8.21 17.99
N THR A 14 18.32 6.98 18.49
CA THR A 14 18.97 6.53 19.74
C THR A 14 20.23 5.71 19.50
N ALA A 15 20.51 5.34 18.25
CA ALA A 15 21.67 4.53 17.90
C ALA A 15 22.94 5.38 17.85
N ASN A 16 24.06 4.80 18.29
CA ASN A 16 25.38 5.45 18.23
C ASN A 16 25.98 5.48 16.82
N THR A 17 25.42 4.70 15.89
CA THR A 17 25.88 4.56 14.52
C THR A 17 24.71 4.64 13.56
N PRO A 18 24.91 5.20 12.35
CA PRO A 18 23.86 5.20 11.33
C PRO A 18 23.53 3.77 10.86
N PRO A 19 22.34 3.55 10.26
CA PRO A 19 22.00 2.28 9.65
C PRO A 19 23.01 1.87 8.57
N PRO A 20 23.36 0.58 8.46
CA PRO A 20 24.33 0.10 7.47
C PRO A 20 23.75 0.02 6.04
N PHE A 21 22.48 0.37 5.85
CA PHE A 21 21.77 0.36 4.59
C PHE A 21 20.76 1.50 4.52
N ASP A 22 20.36 1.88 3.31
CA ASP A 22 19.30 2.86 3.09
C ASP A 22 17.94 2.25 3.46
N ILE A 23 17.18 2.95 4.30
CA ILE A 23 15.83 2.53 4.66
C ILE A 23 14.90 2.79 3.46
N PRO A 24 14.21 1.77 2.91
CA PRO A 24 13.31 1.96 1.78
C PRO A 24 12.21 2.99 2.09
N LYS A 25 11.95 3.88 1.13
CA LYS A 25 10.91 4.93 1.21
C LYS A 25 9.76 4.55 0.30
N ILE A 26 8.68 4.03 0.89
CA ILE A 26 7.50 3.57 0.18
C ILE A 26 6.23 4.04 0.91
N HIS A 27 5.19 4.31 0.14
CA HIS A 27 3.91 4.80 0.64
C HIS A 27 2.77 4.09 -0.09
N PHE A 28 1.53 4.32 0.35
CA PHE A 28 0.36 3.89 -0.43
C PHE A 28 -0.09 5.02 -1.34
N PHE A 29 -0.52 4.70 -2.54
CA PHE A 29 -1.18 5.67 -3.41
C PHE A 29 -2.42 6.25 -2.75
N HIS A 30 -2.73 7.50 -3.11
CA HIS A 30 -3.99 8.11 -2.74
C HIS A 30 -5.10 7.51 -3.60
N ALA A 31 -6.13 6.98 -2.96
CA ALA A 31 -7.34 6.53 -3.62
C ALA A 31 -8.50 7.49 -3.34
N ALA A 32 -9.38 7.67 -4.31
CA ALA A 32 -10.59 8.48 -4.19
C ALA A 32 -11.81 7.75 -4.73
N ILE A 33 -12.99 8.14 -4.26
CA ILE A 33 -14.26 7.62 -4.77
C ILE A 33 -14.79 8.57 -5.84
N ALA A 34 -14.90 8.10 -7.07
CA ALA A 34 -15.55 8.82 -8.16
C ALA A 34 -17.00 8.34 -8.30
N VAL A 35 -17.95 9.25 -8.14
CA VAL A 35 -19.39 8.97 -8.23
C VAL A 35 -19.94 9.55 -9.53
N VAL A 36 -20.52 8.69 -10.37
CA VAL A 36 -21.16 9.08 -11.62
C VAL A 36 -22.66 9.23 -11.38
N ASN A 37 -23.14 10.45 -11.52
CA ASN A 37 -24.56 10.77 -11.41
C ASN A 37 -25.22 10.75 -12.79
N GLN A 38 -26.37 10.10 -12.90
CA GLN A 38 -27.21 10.16 -14.08
C GLN A 38 -28.42 11.04 -13.79
N GLN A 39 -28.64 12.04 -14.65
CA GLN A 39 -29.80 12.90 -14.57
C GLN A 39 -31.03 12.13 -15.05
N VAL A 40 -32.07 12.06 -14.21
CA VAL A 40 -33.37 11.52 -14.60
C VAL A 40 -34.28 12.70 -14.90
N VAL A 41 -34.72 12.83 -16.15
CA VAL A 41 -35.70 13.84 -16.55
C VAL A 41 -37.10 13.24 -16.40
N GLY A 42 -37.79 13.61 -15.32
CA GLY A 42 -39.21 13.30 -15.13
C GLY A 42 -40.13 14.33 -15.83
N PRO A 43 -41.40 13.97 -16.12
CA PRO A 43 -42.36 14.84 -16.81
C PRO A 43 -42.76 16.11 -16.03
N ALA A 44 -42.44 16.20 -14.74
CA ALA A 44 -42.55 17.42 -13.95
C ALA A 44 -41.14 17.93 -13.65
N ALA A 45 -40.86 19.20 -13.99
CA ALA A 45 -39.54 19.83 -14.09
C ALA A 45 -38.74 19.96 -12.77
N LYS A 46 -38.37 18.83 -12.15
CA LYS A 46 -37.30 18.76 -11.14
C LYS A 46 -36.37 17.62 -11.53
N ALA A 47 -35.24 17.96 -12.14
CA ALA A 47 -34.18 17.00 -12.39
C ALA A 47 -33.70 16.43 -11.07
N THR A 48 -33.91 15.13 -10.84
CA THR A 48 -33.26 14.40 -9.75
C THR A 48 -32.03 13.70 -10.33
N ALA A 49 -30.91 13.79 -9.61
CA ALA A 49 -29.69 13.07 -9.94
C ALA A 49 -29.66 11.78 -9.12
N ASN A 50 -29.60 10.63 -9.79
CA ASN A 50 -29.38 9.34 -9.14
C ASN A 50 -27.92 8.93 -9.34
N ILE A 51 -27.31 8.36 -8.30
CA ILE A 51 -26.00 7.70 -8.43
C ILE A 51 -26.20 6.49 -9.35
N CYS A 52 -25.50 6.49 -10.49
CA CYS A 52 -25.56 5.40 -11.46
C CYS A 52 -24.40 4.43 -11.26
N ARG A 53 -23.20 4.96 -10.99
CA ARG A 53 -21.99 4.16 -10.77
C ARG A 53 -21.06 4.82 -9.77
N THR A 54 -20.26 3.99 -9.12
CA THR A 54 -19.20 4.42 -8.20
C THR A 54 -17.94 3.66 -8.55
N TYR A 55 -16.82 4.37 -8.58
CA TYR A 55 -15.50 3.84 -8.88
C TYR A 55 -14.54 4.21 -7.76
N LEU A 56 -13.59 3.33 -7.46
CA LEU A 56 -12.36 3.70 -6.78
C LEU A 56 -11.36 4.11 -7.87
N VAL A 57 -10.74 5.28 -7.72
CA VAL A 57 -9.73 5.79 -8.64
C VAL A 57 -8.45 6.08 -7.88
N GLU A 58 -7.32 5.88 -8.54
CA GLU A 58 -5.97 6.02 -7.98
C GLU A 58 -5.02 6.58 -9.04
N GLU A 59 -3.79 6.88 -8.63
CA GLU A 59 -2.72 7.30 -9.53
C GLU A 59 -2.28 6.13 -10.43
N LEU A 60 -2.08 6.40 -11.73
CA LEU A 60 -1.67 5.39 -12.69
C LEU A 60 -0.17 5.09 -12.54
N ILE A 61 0.15 3.81 -12.33
CA ILE A 61 1.54 3.33 -12.37
C ILE A 61 2.01 3.27 -13.82
N ASN A 62 3.20 3.82 -14.10
CA ASN A 62 3.83 3.65 -15.41
C ASN A 62 4.49 2.27 -15.47
N GLU A 63 3.73 1.25 -15.91
CA GLU A 63 4.21 -0.14 -15.94
C GLU A 63 5.47 -0.35 -16.78
N GLU A 64 5.67 0.43 -17.86
CA GLU A 64 6.86 0.32 -18.71
C GLU A 64 8.13 0.77 -17.99
N GLN A 65 8.01 1.75 -17.09
CA GLN A 65 9.13 2.36 -16.39
C GLN A 65 9.35 1.74 -15.00
N ASP A 66 8.29 1.62 -14.22
CA ASP A 66 8.35 1.29 -12.80
C ASP A 66 7.95 -0.16 -12.51
N GLY A 67 7.23 -0.80 -13.43
CA GLY A 67 6.67 -2.14 -13.26
C GLY A 67 5.55 -2.20 -12.21
N PHE A 68 4.76 -3.29 -12.29
CA PHE A 68 3.83 -3.68 -11.23
C PHE A 68 4.29 -5.00 -10.63
N HIS A 69 4.48 -5.01 -9.33
CA HIS A 69 5.02 -6.14 -8.57
C HIS A 69 4.09 -6.49 -7.43
N LYS A 70 3.83 -7.78 -7.28
CA LYS A 70 3.24 -8.33 -6.05
C LYS A 70 4.37 -8.76 -5.13
N PHE A 71 4.58 -8.02 -4.04
CA PHE A 71 5.69 -8.27 -3.12
C PHE A 71 5.31 -9.27 -2.03
N ILE A 72 4.10 -9.17 -1.49
CA ILE A 72 3.56 -10.10 -0.48
C ILE A 72 2.14 -10.46 -0.88
N ASN A 73 1.77 -11.74 -0.75
CA ASN A 73 0.40 -12.18 -0.99
C ASN A 73 -0.44 -12.15 0.31
N ASN A 74 -1.76 -12.06 0.17
CA ASN A 74 -2.66 -12.17 1.31
C ASN A 74 -2.69 -13.56 2.00
N GLY A 75 -2.19 -14.62 1.34
CA GLY A 75 -2.16 -15.98 1.87
C GLY A 75 -0.85 -16.41 2.55
N SER A 76 0.20 -15.58 2.51
CA SER A 76 1.49 -15.88 3.16
C SER A 76 2.23 -14.58 3.48
N ALA A 77 2.94 -14.56 4.62
CA ALA A 77 3.82 -13.44 4.97
C ALA A 77 5.20 -13.53 4.28
N VAL A 78 5.43 -14.57 3.46
CA VAL A 78 6.69 -14.78 2.75
C VAL A 78 6.72 -13.89 1.51
N PRO A 79 7.76 -13.05 1.33
CA PRO A 79 7.95 -12.27 0.11
C PRO A 79 7.99 -13.13 -1.14
N VAL A 80 7.40 -12.61 -2.21
CA VAL A 80 7.62 -13.15 -3.56
C VAL A 80 9.07 -12.84 -3.96
N ILE A 81 9.81 -13.87 -4.34
CA ILE A 81 11.19 -13.72 -4.83
C ILE A 81 11.13 -13.09 -6.21
N LEU A 82 11.48 -11.80 -6.31
CA LEU A 82 11.58 -11.08 -7.58
C LEU A 82 13.00 -11.22 -8.14
N SER A 83 13.15 -11.46 -9.45
CA SER A 83 14.47 -11.66 -10.06
C SER A 83 15.33 -10.41 -9.90
N ALA A 84 16.59 -10.59 -9.48
CA ALA A 84 17.50 -9.57 -8.96
C ALA A 84 18.07 -8.57 -10.00
N THR A 85 17.36 -8.28 -11.08
CA THR A 85 17.77 -7.30 -12.08
C THR A 85 17.66 -5.85 -11.57
N ASP A 86 16.80 -5.59 -10.59
CA ASP A 86 16.71 -4.31 -9.89
C ASP A 86 17.10 -4.47 -8.41
N LYS A 87 18.00 -3.62 -7.93
CA LYS A 87 18.48 -3.61 -6.54
C LYS A 87 17.43 -3.09 -5.55
N SER A 88 16.42 -2.37 -6.01
CA SER A 88 15.34 -1.86 -5.16
C SER A 88 14.41 -2.97 -4.66
N LEU A 89 14.17 -3.99 -5.50
CA LEU A 89 13.23 -5.08 -5.23
C LEU A 89 13.68 -6.00 -4.08
N PRO A 90 14.96 -6.42 -3.97
CA PRO A 90 15.45 -7.18 -2.83
C PRO A 90 15.26 -6.44 -1.49
N ALA A 91 15.55 -5.13 -1.44
CA ALA A 91 15.42 -4.34 -0.22
C ALA A 91 13.95 -4.24 0.24
N LEU A 92 13.01 -4.14 -0.69
CA LEU A 92 11.57 -4.21 -0.40
C LEU A 92 11.15 -5.59 0.10
N GLY A 93 11.77 -6.66 -0.41
CA GLY A 93 11.55 -8.03 0.03
C GLY A 93 11.81 -8.24 1.53
N GLU A 94 12.76 -7.53 2.12
CA GLU A 94 13.00 -7.58 3.57
C GLU A 94 12.19 -6.53 4.35
N PHE A 95 12.07 -5.33 3.78
CA PHE A 95 11.41 -4.21 4.44
C PHE A 95 9.90 -4.43 4.63
N LEU A 96 9.22 -4.96 3.62
CA LEU A 96 7.76 -5.12 3.66
C LEU A 96 7.29 -6.14 4.72
N PRO A 97 7.88 -7.35 4.86
CA PRO A 97 7.55 -8.24 5.97
C PRO A 97 7.86 -7.64 7.33
N PHE A 98 8.96 -6.87 7.44
CA PHE A 98 9.27 -6.13 8.66
C PHE A 98 8.12 -5.17 9.02
N THR A 99 7.54 -4.47 8.04
CA THR A 99 6.39 -3.59 8.29
C THR A 99 5.18 -4.35 8.83
N GLN A 100 4.87 -5.52 8.28
CA GLN A 100 3.77 -6.38 8.76
C GLN A 100 4.02 -6.85 10.19
N HIS A 101 5.26 -7.27 10.48
CA HIS A 101 5.65 -7.73 11.80
C HIS A 101 5.50 -6.62 12.85
N VAL A 102 5.96 -5.40 12.55
CA VAL A 102 5.82 -4.25 13.47
C VAL A 102 4.35 -3.92 13.70
N GLN A 103 3.50 -3.92 12.66
CA GLN A 103 2.06 -3.68 12.81
C GLN A 103 1.42 -4.74 13.70
N TYR A 104 1.67 -6.02 13.42
CA TYR A 104 1.11 -7.13 14.19
C TYR A 104 1.55 -7.07 15.65
N TYR A 105 2.85 -6.90 15.91
CA TYR A 105 3.39 -6.77 17.27
C TYR A 105 2.77 -5.58 18.02
N LYS A 106 2.71 -4.42 17.38
CA LYS A 106 2.25 -3.18 18.03
C LYS A 106 0.75 -3.12 18.26
N THR A 107 -0.02 -3.89 17.50
CA THR A 107 -1.46 -4.04 17.72
C THR A 107 -1.80 -5.21 18.62
N GLY A 108 -0.81 -5.87 19.25
CA GLY A 108 -1.05 -7.01 20.13
C GLY A 108 -1.55 -8.25 19.39
N GLY A 109 -1.21 -8.37 18.10
CA GLY A 109 -1.62 -9.46 17.23
C GLY A 109 -3.01 -9.29 16.60
N LEU A 110 -3.58 -8.08 16.63
CA LEU A 110 -4.95 -7.85 16.15
C LEU A 110 -5.03 -7.52 14.67
N VAL A 111 -4.04 -6.81 14.13
CA VAL A 111 -4.12 -6.34 12.75
C VAL A 111 -2.76 -6.10 12.11
N TYR A 112 -2.67 -6.42 10.83
CA TYR A 112 -1.57 -6.02 9.95
C TYR A 112 -2.08 -5.83 8.52
N ILE A 113 -1.29 -5.15 7.70
CA ILE A 113 -1.60 -4.93 6.29
C ILE A 113 -0.86 -5.99 5.46
N SER A 114 -1.57 -6.66 4.57
CA SER A 114 -1.05 -7.65 3.62
C SER A 114 -1.44 -7.29 2.19
N ASP A 115 -1.20 -8.22 1.27
CA ASP A 115 -1.36 -8.04 -0.18
C ASP A 115 -0.58 -6.82 -0.70
N LEU A 116 0.68 -6.69 -0.27
CA LEU A 116 1.50 -5.54 -0.61
C LEU A 116 1.97 -5.68 -2.06
N GLN A 117 1.40 -4.84 -2.93
CA GLN A 117 1.64 -4.82 -4.37
C GLN A 117 1.67 -3.38 -4.90
N GLY A 118 2.31 -3.17 -6.05
CA GLY A 118 2.46 -1.84 -6.67
C GLY A 118 3.81 -1.70 -7.35
N SER A 119 4.36 -0.48 -7.36
CA SER A 119 5.68 -0.19 -7.89
C SER A 119 6.75 -0.15 -6.78
N PRO A 120 8.04 -0.05 -7.10
CA PRO A 120 9.09 0.10 -6.09
C PRO A 120 8.95 1.34 -5.20
N ASN A 121 8.19 2.36 -5.65
CA ASN A 121 8.04 3.64 -4.96
C ASN A 121 6.72 3.77 -4.18
N ALA A 122 5.69 3.02 -4.57
CA ALA A 122 4.36 3.12 -3.99
C ALA A 122 3.57 1.82 -4.12
N LEU A 123 2.77 1.54 -3.09
CA LEU A 123 1.89 0.39 -2.98
C LEU A 123 0.44 0.79 -3.27
N THR A 124 -0.36 -0.17 -3.68
CA THR A 124 -1.81 -0.03 -3.79
C THR A 124 -2.54 -1.31 -3.44
N ASP A 125 -3.86 -1.18 -3.35
CA ASP A 125 -4.84 -2.25 -3.14
C ASP A 125 -4.44 -3.23 -2.01
N PRO A 126 -4.14 -2.72 -0.80
CA PRO A 126 -3.76 -3.59 0.30
C PRO A 126 -4.96 -4.32 0.91
N GLN A 127 -4.69 -5.44 1.56
CA GLN A 127 -5.66 -6.17 2.37
C GLN A 127 -5.36 -5.97 3.86
N ILE A 128 -6.36 -5.55 4.65
CA ILE A 128 -6.24 -5.57 6.11
C ILE A 128 -6.53 -6.99 6.61
N MET A 129 -5.61 -7.54 7.39
CA MET A 129 -5.70 -8.87 8.00
C MET A 129 -6.00 -8.72 9.49
N THR A 130 -7.08 -9.34 9.97
CA THR A 130 -7.47 -9.37 11.40
C THR A 130 -7.52 -10.78 11.98
N THR A 131 -7.31 -11.78 11.13
CA THR A 131 -7.21 -13.19 11.50
C THR A 131 -5.94 -13.72 10.82
N PRO A 132 -4.92 -14.13 11.58
CA PRO A 132 -3.68 -14.69 11.04
C PRO A 132 -3.87 -16.03 10.32
#